data_AF-A0A497JF80-F1
#
_entry.id   AF-A0A497JF80-F1
#
_cell.length_a   1.000
_cell.length_b   1.000
_cell.length_c   1.000
_cell.angle_alpha   90.00
_cell.angle_beta   90.00
_cell.angle_gamma   90.00
#
_symmetry.space_group_name_H-M   'P 1'
#
loop_
_entity.id
_entity.type
_entity.pdbx_description
1 polymer ?
#
loop_
_entity_poly.entity_id
_entity_poly.type
_entity_poly.pdbx_seq_one_letter_code
_entity_poly.pdbx_strand_id
1 'polypeptide(L)'
;DVQFIPHVTGEIKRFVRELAVKKKPDIVVIEIGGTVGDYENMFALEAMRELMYEEGSHNVCFLNATYIIEPPSLGEHKSKAAQLGIRRLLSLGIQPDIIVCRSHTPIPKVIKEKISLNSNVPVERVIGVEDIDKIYELPLALRKKELDEKILEVLRIEGKFKPDNKELMEWTKKNRVSKKAPSVKIAIAGKYTNVKDAYISILKALEHCEGVLNTRIETCWIDTTKLEREPRKIASLKNYDGIIVPGGFGKRGIEGKIAVADYCRKKDIPYLGLCLGFQVAVIAFARSVCKLKGANSTEIEPKCKHAVIDLLPEQKQISGLGATMRLGGHDVELIPGTIAHRIHGKQSFIRRRFRHRYELNPEYIEILSKHGMVFSGKAPDKRVMQILELPRHKFYMACQYHPEFTSKPLKPDPLFLHFIKATRRKHVR
;
A
#
# COMPACT_ATOMS: atom_id res chain seq x y z
N ASP A 1 20.89 9.50 -36.81
CA ASP A 1 20.05 10.45 -36.06
C ASP A 1 19.07 9.74 -35.17
N VAL A 2 18.95 10.16 -33.91
CA VAL A 2 17.96 9.64 -32.96
C VAL A 2 16.78 10.60 -32.92
N GLN A 3 15.57 10.05 -32.99
CA GLN A 3 14.30 10.78 -32.97
C GLN A 3 13.32 10.11 -32.00
N PHE A 4 12.33 10.85 -31.50
CA PHE A 4 11.32 10.29 -30.60
C PHE A 4 10.55 9.13 -31.23
N ILE A 5 10.20 9.25 -32.50
CA ILE A 5 9.64 8.17 -33.31
C ILE A 5 10.68 7.84 -34.39
N PRO A 6 11.08 6.58 -34.59
CA PRO A 6 10.62 5.38 -33.89
C PRO A 6 11.46 5.02 -32.65
N HIS A 7 12.48 5.79 -32.24
CA HIS A 7 13.46 5.29 -31.28
C HIS A 7 12.91 5.22 -29.85
N VAL A 8 12.24 6.26 -29.35
CA VAL A 8 11.64 6.23 -28.01
C VAL A 8 10.44 5.27 -27.96
N THR A 9 9.58 5.31 -28.98
CA THR A 9 8.45 4.35 -29.08
C THR A 9 8.95 2.91 -29.20
N GLY A 10 10.03 2.69 -29.94
CA GLY A 10 10.74 1.42 -30.08
C GLY A 10 11.26 0.87 -28.75
N GLU A 11 11.88 1.71 -27.92
CA GLU A 11 12.33 1.31 -26.57
C GLU A 11 11.15 0.88 -25.67
N ILE A 12 10.04 1.61 -25.72
CA ILE A 12 8.81 1.28 -24.97
C ILE A 12 8.25 -0.07 -25.43
N LYS A 13 8.09 -0.27 -26.74
CA LYS A 13 7.63 -1.55 -27.31
C LYS A 13 8.58 -2.71 -26.96
N ARG A 14 9.89 -2.48 -27.02
CA ARG A 14 10.89 -3.48 -26.63
C ARG A 14 10.73 -3.89 -25.17
N PHE A 15 10.55 -2.93 -24.25
CA PHE A 15 10.32 -3.22 -22.84
C PHE A 15 9.08 -4.11 -22.62
N VAL A 16 7.98 -3.81 -23.31
CA VAL A 16 6.75 -4.62 -23.25
C VAL A 16 7.01 -6.05 -23.78
N ARG A 17 7.64 -6.19 -24.95
CA ARG A 17 7.95 -7.50 -25.55
C ARG A 17 8.90 -8.33 -24.70
N GLU A 18 9.91 -7.70 -24.09
CA GLU A 18 10.84 -8.39 -23.20
C GLU A 18 10.14 -9.00 -21.98
N LEU A 19 9.13 -8.32 -21.41
CA LEU A 19 8.31 -8.88 -20.34
C LEU A 19 7.58 -10.15 -20.79
N ALA A 20 6.98 -10.12 -21.99
CA ALA A 20 6.30 -11.27 -22.57
C ALA A 20 7.27 -12.44 -22.80
N VAL A 21 8.45 -12.20 -23.36
CA VAL A 21 9.47 -13.24 -23.62
C VAL A 21 10.01 -13.85 -22.33
N LYS A 22 10.35 -13.01 -21.33
CA LYS A 22 10.98 -13.47 -20.08
C LYS A 22 10.02 -14.24 -19.18
N LYS A 23 8.73 -13.88 -19.17
CA LYS A 23 7.72 -14.48 -18.27
C LYS A 23 6.80 -15.47 -18.96
N LYS A 24 6.74 -15.47 -20.30
CA LYS A 24 5.83 -16.27 -21.14
C LYS A 24 4.37 -16.27 -20.63
N PRO A 25 3.77 -15.10 -20.31
CA PRO A 25 2.36 -15.05 -19.91
C PRO A 25 1.43 -15.18 -21.14
N ASP A 26 0.20 -15.67 -20.93
CA ASP A 26 -0.83 -15.66 -21.99
C ASP A 26 -1.34 -14.24 -22.30
N ILE A 27 -1.40 -13.36 -21.27
CA ILE A 27 -1.87 -11.97 -21.38
C ILE A 27 -0.92 -11.06 -20.60
N VAL A 28 -0.54 -9.93 -21.21
CA VAL A 28 0.18 -8.84 -20.54
C VAL A 28 -0.77 -7.67 -20.36
N VAL A 29 -1.02 -7.28 -19.11
CA VAL A 29 -1.84 -6.09 -18.80
C VAL A 29 -0.92 -4.88 -18.69
N ILE A 30 -1.20 -3.85 -19.48
CA ILE A 30 -0.42 -2.61 -19.54
C ILE A 30 -1.32 -1.46 -19.10
N GLU A 31 -0.92 -0.76 -18.04
CA GLU A 31 -1.55 0.48 -17.60
C GLU A 31 -0.71 1.67 -18.07
N ILE A 32 -1.29 2.54 -18.89
CA ILE A 32 -0.68 3.84 -19.22
C ILE A 32 -1.20 4.85 -18.21
N GLY A 33 -0.32 5.28 -17.30
CA GLY A 33 -0.66 6.30 -16.30
C GLY A 33 -0.92 7.68 -16.92
N GLY A 34 -1.55 8.54 -16.12
CA GLY A 34 -1.98 9.87 -16.55
C GLY A 34 -3.33 9.85 -17.27
N THR A 35 -3.62 10.90 -18.03
CA THR A 35 -4.84 11.03 -18.83
C THR A 35 -4.52 11.09 -20.32
N VAL A 36 -5.50 10.75 -21.16
CA VAL A 36 -5.31 10.87 -22.62
C VAL A 36 -5.23 12.35 -22.97
N GLY A 37 -4.07 12.74 -23.50
CA GLY A 37 -3.81 14.13 -23.89
C GLY A 37 -2.76 14.86 -23.05
N ASP A 38 -2.18 14.18 -22.06
CA ASP A 38 -1.03 14.68 -21.33
C ASP A 38 0.23 14.56 -22.21
N TYR A 39 1.15 15.52 -22.09
CA TYR A 39 2.40 15.48 -22.86
C TYR A 39 3.32 14.36 -22.37
N GLU A 40 3.23 14.04 -21.08
CA GLU A 40 4.07 13.06 -20.39
C GLU A 40 3.88 11.63 -20.89
N ASN A 41 2.67 11.27 -21.37
CA ASN A 41 2.35 9.91 -21.82
C ASN A 41 2.15 9.78 -23.33
N MET A 42 2.32 10.86 -24.10
CA MET A 42 2.07 10.89 -25.54
C MET A 42 2.86 9.80 -26.30
N PHE A 43 4.15 9.65 -25.99
CA PHE A 43 4.99 8.63 -26.64
C PHE A 43 4.64 7.19 -26.20
N ALA A 44 4.07 7.00 -25.01
CA ALA A 44 3.59 5.69 -24.59
C ALA A 44 2.31 5.30 -25.35
N LEU A 45 1.39 6.26 -25.56
CA LEU A 45 0.20 6.05 -26.39
C LEU A 45 0.59 5.74 -27.84
N GLU A 46 1.50 6.53 -28.43
CA GLU A 46 2.00 6.29 -29.79
C GLU A 46 2.68 4.92 -29.91
N ALA A 47 3.49 4.53 -28.93
CA ALA A 47 4.11 3.20 -28.90
C ALA A 47 3.06 2.07 -28.88
N MET A 48 1.97 2.21 -28.13
CA MET A 48 0.92 1.19 -28.11
C MET A 48 0.12 1.16 -29.41
N ARG A 49 -0.12 2.32 -30.04
CA ARG A 49 -0.74 2.41 -31.37
C ARG A 49 0.09 1.65 -32.42
N GLU A 50 1.40 1.88 -32.46
CA GLU A 50 2.33 1.14 -33.31
C GLU A 50 2.34 -0.36 -32.96
N LEU A 51 2.33 -0.71 -31.66
CA LEU A 51 2.34 -2.09 -31.20
C LEU A 51 1.13 -2.88 -31.71
N MET A 52 -0.08 -2.30 -31.69
CA MET A 52 -1.27 -2.96 -32.25
C MET A 52 -1.10 -3.26 -33.75
N TYR A 53 -0.49 -2.35 -34.51
CA TYR A 53 -0.22 -2.57 -35.94
C TYR A 53 0.80 -3.70 -36.16
N GLU A 54 1.84 -3.76 -35.33
CA GLU A 54 2.91 -4.77 -35.42
C GLU A 54 2.47 -6.16 -34.95
N GLU A 55 1.71 -6.25 -33.87
CA GLU A 55 1.26 -7.53 -33.29
C GLU A 55 -0.06 -8.03 -33.93
N GLY A 56 -0.85 -7.15 -34.54
CA GLY A 56 -2.15 -7.45 -35.13
C GLY A 56 -3.33 -7.22 -34.18
N SER A 57 -4.50 -6.93 -34.77
CA SER A 57 -5.71 -6.49 -34.07
C SER A 57 -6.34 -7.51 -33.12
N HIS A 58 -5.94 -8.78 -33.18
CA HIS A 58 -6.40 -9.83 -32.27
C HIS A 58 -5.38 -10.18 -31.17
N ASN A 59 -4.24 -9.49 -31.14
CA ASN A 59 -3.21 -9.69 -30.12
C ASN A 59 -3.12 -8.52 -29.12
N VAL A 60 -3.89 -7.45 -29.36
CA VAL A 60 -3.97 -6.27 -28.50
C VAL A 60 -5.44 -5.91 -28.29
N CYS A 61 -5.82 -5.58 -27.05
CA CYS A 61 -7.15 -5.11 -26.69
C CYS A 61 -7.03 -3.77 -25.96
N PHE A 62 -7.59 -2.70 -26.55
CA PHE A 62 -7.63 -1.38 -25.92
C PHE A 62 -8.86 -1.21 -25.04
N LEU A 63 -8.63 -1.05 -23.74
CA LEU A 63 -9.66 -0.72 -22.76
C LEU A 63 -9.54 0.76 -22.37
N ASN A 64 -10.53 1.57 -22.73
CA ASN A 64 -10.60 2.97 -22.31
C ASN A 64 -11.45 3.11 -21.03
N ALA A 65 -10.82 3.56 -19.94
CA ALA A 65 -11.55 3.93 -18.73
C ALA A 65 -11.89 5.43 -18.76
N THR A 66 -13.17 5.76 -18.54
CA THR A 66 -13.68 7.14 -18.58
C THR A 66 -14.71 7.41 -17.50
N TYR A 67 -14.96 8.68 -17.17
CA TYR A 67 -15.94 9.08 -16.15
C TYR A 67 -17.24 9.58 -16.78
N ILE A 68 -18.36 9.07 -16.28
CA ILE A 68 -19.69 9.64 -16.50
C ILE A 68 -20.04 10.46 -15.26
N ILE A 69 -20.28 11.74 -15.48
CA ILE A 69 -20.50 12.71 -14.40
C ILE A 69 -22.00 12.76 -14.12
N GLU A 70 -22.38 12.80 -12.85
CA GLU A 70 -23.74 13.03 -12.39
C GLU A 70 -23.76 14.29 -11.52
N PRO A 71 -23.89 15.50 -12.11
CA PRO A 71 -23.89 16.73 -11.34
C PRO A 71 -25.09 16.73 -10.36
N PRO A 72 -24.87 16.92 -9.04
CA PRO A 72 -25.94 16.83 -8.06
C PRO A 72 -27.12 17.79 -8.31
N SER A 73 -26.86 18.93 -8.95
CA SER A 73 -27.87 19.93 -9.29
C SER A 73 -28.79 19.54 -10.45
N LEU A 74 -28.36 18.61 -11.32
CA LEU A 74 -29.10 18.23 -12.52
C LEU A 74 -29.85 16.89 -12.35
N GLY A 75 -29.37 16.01 -11.47
CA GLY A 75 -29.97 14.69 -11.24
C GLY A 75 -29.94 13.76 -12.48
N GLU A 76 -29.09 14.07 -13.46
CA GLU A 76 -28.96 13.28 -14.69
C GLU A 76 -27.48 13.04 -15.05
N HIS A 77 -27.25 11.91 -15.71
CA HIS A 77 -25.92 11.51 -16.17
C HIS A 77 -25.50 12.31 -17.40
N LYS A 78 -24.28 12.86 -17.37
CA LYS A 78 -23.66 13.60 -18.46
C LYS A 78 -22.42 12.86 -18.97
N SER A 79 -22.46 12.50 -20.25
CA SER A 79 -21.38 11.77 -20.94
C SER A 79 -20.50 12.64 -21.82
N LYS A 80 -20.72 13.97 -21.86
CA LYS A 80 -20.00 14.86 -22.78
C LYS A 80 -18.49 14.89 -22.54
N ALA A 81 -18.06 14.91 -21.28
CA ALA A 81 -16.63 14.85 -20.93
C ALA A 81 -15.99 13.54 -21.42
N ALA A 82 -16.66 12.40 -21.19
CA ALA A 82 -16.21 11.11 -21.70
C ALA A 82 -16.08 11.10 -23.23
N GLN A 83 -17.08 11.61 -23.95
CA GLN A 83 -17.05 11.71 -25.41
C GLN A 83 -15.85 12.52 -25.92
N LEU A 84 -15.50 13.64 -25.27
CA LEU A 84 -14.35 14.45 -25.66
C LEU A 84 -13.02 13.72 -25.42
N GLY A 85 -12.89 13.03 -24.28
CA GLY A 85 -11.72 12.20 -23.99
C GLY A 85 -11.54 11.06 -24.98
N ILE A 86 -12.63 10.36 -25.33
CA ILE A 86 -12.62 9.29 -26.33
C ILE A 86 -12.24 9.83 -27.72
N ARG A 87 -12.80 10.97 -28.14
CA ARG A 87 -12.39 11.61 -29.42
C ARG A 87 -10.91 11.94 -29.46
N ARG A 88 -10.33 12.35 -28.33
CA ARG A 88 -8.89 12.60 -28.24
C ARG A 88 -8.10 11.31 -28.45
N LEU A 89 -8.52 10.20 -27.85
CA LEU A 89 -7.92 8.89 -28.08
C LEU A 89 -8.01 8.48 -29.56
N LEU A 90 -9.20 8.63 -30.16
CA LEU A 90 -9.43 8.35 -31.58
C LEU A 90 -8.55 9.23 -32.49
N SER A 91 -8.34 10.50 -32.14
CA SER A 91 -7.48 11.40 -32.92
C SER A 91 -6.00 11.01 -32.91
N LEU A 92 -5.59 10.19 -31.92
CA LEU A 92 -4.27 9.56 -31.88
C LEU A 92 -4.23 8.26 -32.69
N GLY A 93 -5.30 7.90 -33.41
CA GLY A 93 -5.37 6.65 -34.17
C GLY A 93 -5.56 5.40 -33.32
N ILE A 94 -5.97 5.54 -32.04
CA ILE A 94 -6.28 4.42 -31.15
C ILE A 94 -7.80 4.26 -31.09
N GLN A 95 -8.30 3.18 -31.69
CA GLN A 95 -9.69 2.75 -31.56
C GLN A 95 -9.83 1.88 -30.31
N PRO A 96 -10.56 2.29 -29.27
CA PRO A 96 -10.83 1.41 -28.13
C PRO A 96 -11.71 0.23 -28.56
N ASP A 97 -11.44 -0.95 -28.01
CA ASP A 97 -12.27 -2.15 -28.19
C ASP A 97 -13.39 -2.21 -27.15
N ILE A 98 -13.10 -1.71 -25.95
CA ILE A 98 -14.01 -1.72 -24.79
C ILE A 98 -13.91 -0.37 -24.09
N ILE A 99 -15.06 0.16 -23.67
CA ILE A 99 -15.14 1.40 -22.89
C ILE A 99 -15.72 1.08 -21.52
N VAL A 100 -14.95 1.40 -20.47
CA VAL A 100 -15.36 1.29 -19.08
C VAL A 100 -15.78 2.67 -18.57
N CYS A 101 -17.08 2.85 -18.40
CA CYS A 101 -17.71 4.07 -17.92
C CYS A 101 -17.86 4.03 -16.39
N ARG A 102 -16.94 4.64 -15.66
CA ARG A 102 -17.03 4.81 -14.20
C ARG A 102 -18.04 5.89 -13.82
N SER A 103 -18.89 5.63 -12.85
CA SER A 103 -19.90 6.58 -12.34
C SER A 103 -20.18 6.36 -10.84
N HIS A 104 -20.91 7.28 -10.20
CA HIS A 104 -21.37 7.07 -8.82
C HIS A 104 -22.52 6.07 -8.75
N THR A 105 -23.52 6.22 -9.63
CA THR A 105 -24.70 5.36 -9.72
C THR A 105 -24.70 4.57 -11.03
N PRO A 106 -25.52 3.50 -11.17
CA PRO A 106 -25.58 2.74 -12.41
C PRO A 106 -25.99 3.60 -13.61
N ILE A 107 -25.18 3.61 -14.67
CA ILE A 107 -25.48 4.42 -15.86
C ILE A 107 -26.69 3.89 -16.64
N PRO A 108 -27.60 4.76 -17.11
CA PRO A 108 -28.72 4.37 -17.97
C PRO A 108 -28.27 3.83 -19.33
N LYS A 109 -29.09 2.96 -19.94
CA LYS A 109 -28.83 2.41 -21.28
C LYS A 109 -28.60 3.50 -22.34
N VAL A 110 -29.39 4.58 -22.29
CA VAL A 110 -29.26 5.73 -23.19
C VAL A 110 -27.86 6.37 -23.15
N ILE A 111 -27.18 6.34 -22.00
CA ILE A 111 -25.80 6.85 -21.90
C ILE A 111 -24.83 5.92 -22.63
N LYS A 112 -25.00 4.59 -22.47
CA LYS A 112 -24.18 3.60 -23.17
C LYS A 112 -24.36 3.71 -24.68
N GLU A 113 -25.59 3.85 -25.16
CA GLU A 113 -25.90 4.05 -26.59
C GLU A 113 -25.25 5.32 -27.14
N LYS A 114 -25.32 6.44 -26.40
CA LYS A 114 -24.62 7.68 -26.79
C LYS A 114 -23.12 7.51 -26.88
N ILE A 115 -22.50 6.80 -25.92
CA ILE A 115 -21.06 6.53 -25.94
C ILE A 115 -20.69 5.64 -27.12
N SER A 116 -21.44 4.55 -27.32
CA SER A 116 -21.27 3.63 -28.45
C SER A 116 -21.26 4.37 -29.79
N LEU A 117 -22.29 5.19 -30.06
CA LEU A 117 -22.40 5.99 -31.29
C LEU A 117 -21.26 6.99 -31.48
N ASN A 118 -20.72 7.58 -30.39
CA ASN A 118 -19.63 8.56 -30.49
C ASN A 118 -18.24 7.92 -30.57
N SER A 119 -18.13 6.62 -30.33
CA SER A 119 -16.84 5.91 -30.21
C SER A 119 -16.65 4.79 -31.21
N ASN A 120 -17.68 4.43 -31.98
CA ASN A 120 -17.71 3.26 -32.86
C ASN A 120 -17.47 1.93 -32.13
N VAL A 121 -17.73 1.89 -30.82
CA VAL A 121 -17.67 0.68 -30.00
C VAL A 121 -19.08 0.10 -29.85
N PRO A 122 -19.29 -1.21 -30.09
CA PRO A 122 -20.60 -1.84 -29.89
C PRO A 122 -21.14 -1.60 -28.47
N VAL A 123 -22.45 -1.41 -28.32
CA VAL A 123 -23.07 -1.02 -27.04
C VAL A 123 -22.83 -2.05 -25.93
N GLU A 124 -22.72 -3.33 -26.30
CA GLU A 124 -22.39 -4.45 -25.43
C GLU A 124 -20.96 -4.38 -24.87
N ARG A 125 -20.05 -3.64 -25.51
CA ARG A 125 -18.69 -3.36 -25.03
C ARG A 125 -18.56 -1.99 -24.34
N VAL A 126 -19.68 -1.33 -24.06
CA VAL A 126 -19.75 -0.13 -23.21
C VAL A 126 -20.21 -0.55 -21.80
N ILE A 127 -19.23 -0.77 -20.93
CA ILE A 127 -19.43 -1.33 -19.59
C ILE A 127 -19.53 -0.20 -18.57
N GLY A 128 -20.69 -0.06 -17.93
CA GLY A 128 -20.85 0.85 -16.80
C GLY A 128 -20.28 0.25 -15.53
N VAL A 129 -19.56 1.01 -14.71
CA VAL A 129 -18.99 0.58 -13.43
C VAL A 129 -19.26 1.65 -12.39
N GLU A 130 -20.27 1.42 -11.55
CA GLU A 130 -20.59 2.25 -10.40
C GLU A 130 -19.51 2.17 -9.31
N ASP A 131 -19.50 3.15 -8.41
CA ASP A 131 -18.65 3.11 -7.24
C ASP A 131 -19.03 1.92 -6.34
N ILE A 132 -18.00 1.24 -5.83
CA ILE A 132 -18.14 0.07 -4.95
C ILE A 132 -17.42 0.36 -3.65
N ASP A 133 -18.07 0.03 -2.52
CA ASP A 133 -17.55 0.29 -1.17
C ASP A 133 -16.17 -0.35 -0.91
N LYS A 134 -15.98 -1.58 -1.41
CA LYS A 134 -14.79 -2.40 -1.18
C LYS A 134 -14.19 -2.86 -2.50
N ILE A 135 -12.94 -2.49 -2.74
CA ILE A 135 -12.23 -2.79 -3.99
C ILE A 135 -12.12 -4.30 -4.29
N TYR A 136 -12.22 -5.16 -3.26
CA TYR A 136 -12.16 -6.61 -3.42
C TYR A 136 -13.44 -7.23 -4.00
N GLU A 137 -14.52 -6.46 -4.08
CA GLU A 137 -15.74 -6.87 -4.76
C GLU A 137 -15.73 -6.52 -6.26
N LEU A 138 -14.85 -5.59 -6.67
CA LEU A 138 -14.75 -5.12 -8.05
C LEU A 138 -14.50 -6.26 -9.05
N PRO A 139 -13.58 -7.22 -8.83
CA PRO A 139 -13.40 -8.33 -9.77
C PRO A 139 -14.68 -9.12 -10.06
N LEU A 140 -15.48 -9.40 -9.02
CA LEU A 140 -16.77 -10.08 -9.16
C LEU A 140 -17.81 -9.18 -9.85
N ALA A 141 -17.82 -7.88 -9.56
CA ALA A 141 -18.70 -6.93 -10.20
C ALA A 141 -18.40 -6.78 -11.70
N LEU A 142 -17.13 -6.76 -12.09
CA LEU A 142 -16.71 -6.70 -13.51
C LEU A 142 -17.07 -7.99 -14.25
N ARG A 143 -16.88 -9.16 -13.63
CA ARG A 143 -17.27 -10.44 -14.24
C ARG A 143 -18.78 -10.57 -14.44
N LYS A 144 -19.60 -10.07 -13.50
CA LYS A 144 -21.06 -9.98 -13.70
C LYS A 144 -21.47 -9.12 -14.89
N LYS A 145 -20.59 -8.24 -15.36
CA LYS A 145 -20.77 -7.40 -16.54
C LYS A 145 -20.01 -7.94 -17.75
N GLU A 146 -19.52 -9.19 -17.67
CA GLU A 146 -18.88 -9.93 -18.76
C GLU A 146 -17.64 -9.23 -19.34
N LEU A 147 -17.00 -8.32 -18.58
CA LEU A 147 -15.86 -7.53 -19.09
C LEU A 147 -14.72 -8.43 -19.55
N ASP A 148 -14.39 -9.45 -18.76
CA ASP A 148 -13.36 -10.42 -19.07
C ASP A 148 -13.71 -11.26 -20.30
N GLU A 149 -14.97 -11.69 -20.45
CA GLU A 149 -15.41 -12.41 -21.65
C GLU A 149 -15.25 -11.55 -22.92
N LYS A 150 -15.61 -10.26 -22.85
CA LYS A 150 -15.39 -9.32 -23.96
C LYS A 150 -13.92 -9.11 -24.30
N ILE A 151 -13.03 -9.11 -23.31
CA ILE A 151 -11.58 -9.05 -23.56
C ILE A 151 -11.12 -10.32 -24.28
N LEU A 152 -11.56 -11.50 -23.85
CA LEU A 152 -11.18 -12.77 -24.45
C LEU A 152 -11.69 -12.89 -25.89
N GLU A 153 -12.92 -12.42 -26.17
CA GLU A 153 -13.51 -12.36 -27.52
C GLU A 153 -12.68 -11.47 -28.48
N VAL A 154 -12.25 -10.28 -28.02
CA VAL A 154 -11.41 -9.36 -28.82
C VAL A 154 -10.08 -10.03 -29.19
N LEU A 155 -9.49 -10.73 -28.23
CA LEU A 155 -8.22 -11.44 -28.38
C LEU A 155 -8.33 -12.81 -29.07
N ARG A 156 -9.55 -13.31 -29.33
CA ARG A 156 -9.82 -14.64 -29.91
C ARG A 156 -9.18 -15.80 -29.15
N ILE A 157 -9.25 -15.75 -27.81
CA ILE A 157 -8.68 -16.75 -26.90
C ILE A 157 -9.69 -17.30 -25.90
N GLU A 158 -10.99 -17.09 -26.13
CA GLU A 158 -12.09 -17.60 -25.29
C GLU A 158 -12.00 -19.11 -25.08
N GLY A 159 -11.59 -19.89 -26.09
CA GLY A 159 -11.43 -21.33 -25.99
C GLY A 159 -10.27 -21.80 -25.10
N LYS A 160 -9.33 -20.91 -24.74
CA LYS A 160 -8.19 -21.24 -23.87
C LYS A 160 -8.55 -21.27 -22.39
N PHE A 161 -9.60 -20.54 -21.98
CA PHE A 161 -9.92 -20.34 -20.57
C PHE A 161 -11.33 -20.86 -20.27
N LYS A 162 -11.45 -21.76 -19.31
CA LYS A 162 -12.76 -22.16 -18.78
C LYS A 162 -13.16 -21.19 -17.67
N PRO A 163 -14.37 -20.61 -17.70
CA PRO A 163 -14.85 -19.78 -16.59
C PRO A 163 -14.87 -20.58 -15.29
N ASP A 164 -14.08 -20.18 -14.30
CA ASP A 164 -14.20 -20.64 -12.91
C ASP A 164 -14.36 -19.45 -11.98
N ASN A 165 -15.43 -19.49 -11.19
CA ASN A 165 -15.78 -18.46 -10.22
C ASN A 165 -15.46 -18.87 -8.78
N LYS A 166 -14.99 -20.10 -8.51
CA LYS A 166 -14.74 -20.58 -7.14
C LYS A 166 -13.74 -19.70 -6.40
N GLU A 167 -12.57 -19.49 -6.99
CA GLU A 167 -11.53 -18.64 -6.38
C GLU A 167 -11.99 -17.19 -6.22
N LEU A 168 -12.72 -16.67 -7.21
CA LEU A 168 -13.25 -15.31 -7.20
C LEU A 168 -14.31 -15.11 -6.09
N MET A 169 -15.21 -16.09 -5.93
CA MET A 169 -16.20 -16.09 -4.86
C MET A 169 -15.54 -16.22 -3.49
N GLU A 170 -14.52 -17.08 -3.36
CA GLU A 170 -13.74 -17.21 -2.14
C GLU A 170 -13.00 -15.91 -1.80
N TRP A 171 -12.40 -15.27 -2.80
CA TRP A 171 -11.79 -13.95 -2.71
C TRP A 171 -12.77 -12.92 -2.17
N THR A 172 -13.94 -12.79 -2.79
CA THR A 172 -14.95 -11.84 -2.35
C THR A 172 -15.46 -12.17 -0.95
N LYS A 173 -15.73 -13.45 -0.65
CA LYS A 173 -16.23 -13.87 0.66
C LYS A 173 -15.24 -13.59 1.79
N LYS A 174 -13.95 -13.89 1.60
CA LYS A 174 -12.90 -13.68 2.61
C LYS A 174 -12.60 -12.21 2.88
N ASN A 175 -12.94 -11.32 1.94
CA ASN A 175 -12.75 -9.87 2.08
C ASN A 175 -14.01 -9.13 2.54
N ARG A 176 -15.12 -9.85 2.76
CA ARG A 176 -16.35 -9.28 3.31
C ARG A 176 -16.30 -9.25 4.84
N VAL A 177 -16.86 -8.20 5.41
CA VAL A 177 -17.03 -8.01 6.85
C VAL A 177 -18.52 -8.04 7.17
N SER A 178 -18.91 -8.83 8.17
CA SER A 178 -20.31 -8.92 8.59
C SER A 178 -20.82 -7.57 9.12
N LYS A 179 -22.09 -7.24 8.83
CA LYS A 179 -22.76 -6.07 9.43
C LYS A 179 -22.81 -6.12 10.96
N LYS A 180 -22.73 -7.31 11.55
CA LYS A 180 -22.70 -7.56 13.01
C LYS A 180 -21.28 -7.73 13.55
N ALA A 181 -20.24 -7.54 12.73
CA ALA A 181 -18.85 -7.69 13.16
C ALA A 181 -18.52 -6.69 14.29
N PRO A 182 -17.75 -7.12 15.30
CA PRO A 182 -17.22 -6.21 16.32
C PRO A 182 -16.34 -5.14 15.67
N SER A 183 -16.24 -3.98 16.31
CA SER A 183 -15.41 -2.87 15.86
C SER A 183 -14.25 -2.61 16.82
N VAL A 184 -13.11 -2.16 16.29
CA VAL A 184 -11.97 -1.66 17.06
C VAL A 184 -11.53 -0.30 16.55
N LYS A 185 -11.14 0.60 17.45
CA LYS A 185 -10.64 1.95 17.11
C LYS A 185 -9.13 1.96 17.03
N ILE A 186 -8.59 2.13 15.83
CA ILE A 186 -7.16 2.14 15.55
C ILE A 186 -6.74 3.54 15.16
N ALA A 187 -5.80 4.13 15.90
CA ALA A 187 -5.28 5.43 15.55
C ALA A 187 -3.95 5.34 14.78
N ILE A 188 -3.80 6.16 13.75
CA ILE A 188 -2.57 6.33 13.00
C ILE A 188 -1.95 7.67 13.37
N ALA A 189 -0.80 7.63 14.04
CA ALA A 189 -0.06 8.79 14.53
C ALA A 189 0.88 9.34 13.45
N GLY A 190 0.30 10.09 12.52
CA GLY A 190 0.95 10.60 11.32
C GLY A 190 1.22 12.10 11.34
N LYS A 191 1.90 12.55 10.28
CA LYS A 191 2.16 13.97 9.98
C LYS A 191 1.14 14.55 8.99
N TYR A 192 0.59 13.69 8.13
CA TYR A 192 -0.31 14.07 7.03
C TYR A 192 -1.73 13.60 7.30
N THR A 193 -2.36 14.11 8.36
CA THR A 193 -3.74 13.69 8.72
C THR A 193 -4.79 14.09 7.69
N ASN A 194 -4.50 15.09 6.85
CA ASN A 194 -5.40 15.56 5.80
C ASN A 194 -5.22 14.86 4.45
N VAL A 195 -4.14 14.09 4.25
CA VAL A 195 -3.85 13.40 2.98
C VAL A 195 -3.88 11.90 3.23
N LYS A 196 -5.08 11.31 3.15
CA LYS A 196 -5.29 9.88 3.43
C LYS A 196 -4.43 8.98 2.53
N ASP A 197 -4.17 9.42 1.29
CA ASP A 197 -3.39 8.68 0.30
C ASP A 197 -1.94 8.44 0.73
N ALA A 198 -1.37 9.33 1.56
CA ALA A 198 -0.03 9.17 2.09
C ALA A 198 0.15 7.88 2.93
N TYR A 199 -0.95 7.27 3.36
CA TYR A 199 -0.98 6.07 4.20
C TYR A 199 -1.85 4.95 3.59
N ILE A 200 -2.16 5.00 2.29
CA ILE A 200 -3.08 4.07 1.64
C ILE A 200 -2.66 2.60 1.83
N SER A 201 -1.35 2.29 1.78
CA SER A 201 -0.84 0.94 1.99
C SER A 201 -1.15 0.40 3.40
N ILE A 202 -1.04 1.25 4.43
CA ILE A 202 -1.38 0.90 5.81
C ILE A 202 -2.88 0.66 5.95
N LEU A 203 -3.69 1.55 5.35
CA LEU A 203 -5.15 1.41 5.35
C LEU A 203 -5.57 0.09 4.67
N LYS A 204 -4.94 -0.28 3.54
CA LYS A 204 -5.19 -1.57 2.88
C LYS A 204 -4.70 -2.76 3.68
N ALA A 205 -3.57 -2.66 4.36
CA ALA A 205 -3.12 -3.74 5.25
C ALA A 205 -4.08 -3.98 6.44
N LEU A 206 -4.68 -2.91 6.97
CA LEU A 206 -5.76 -3.01 7.95
C LEU A 206 -7.02 -3.62 7.34
N GLU A 207 -7.42 -3.18 6.14
CA GLU A 207 -8.57 -3.71 5.40
C GLU A 207 -8.46 -5.22 5.16
N HIS A 208 -7.27 -5.72 4.81
CA HIS A 208 -7.01 -7.17 4.70
C HIS A 208 -7.28 -7.91 6.02
N CYS A 209 -6.94 -7.29 7.15
CA CYS A 209 -7.21 -7.87 8.46
C CYS A 209 -8.70 -7.87 8.80
N GLU A 210 -9.48 -6.88 8.31
CA GLU A 210 -10.93 -6.80 8.57
C GLU A 210 -11.65 -8.05 8.07
N GLY A 211 -11.39 -8.45 6.82
CA GLY A 211 -12.01 -9.62 6.20
C GLY A 211 -11.64 -10.92 6.91
N VAL A 212 -10.34 -11.15 7.12
CA VAL A 212 -9.84 -12.39 7.76
C VAL A 212 -10.27 -12.53 9.22
N LEU A 213 -10.37 -11.42 9.96
CA LEU A 213 -10.77 -11.44 11.37
C LEU A 213 -12.28 -11.23 11.58
N ASN A 214 -13.03 -10.94 10.52
CA ASN A 214 -14.41 -10.47 10.57
C ASN A 214 -14.58 -9.38 11.64
N THR A 215 -13.80 -8.31 11.54
CA THR A 215 -13.74 -7.21 12.52
C THR A 215 -13.67 -5.88 11.78
N ARG A 216 -14.54 -4.93 12.12
CA ARG A 216 -14.51 -3.57 11.56
C ARG A 216 -13.40 -2.75 12.21
N ILE A 217 -12.59 -2.08 11.41
CA ILE A 217 -11.50 -1.23 11.90
C ILE A 217 -11.88 0.23 11.62
N GLU A 218 -12.22 0.96 12.68
CA GLU A 218 -12.40 2.40 12.61
C GLU A 218 -11.03 3.08 12.70
N THR A 219 -10.61 3.71 11.60
CA THR A 219 -9.32 4.39 11.54
C THR A 219 -9.45 5.85 11.96
N CYS A 220 -8.66 6.26 12.93
CA CYS A 220 -8.60 7.64 13.42
C CYS A 220 -7.22 8.23 13.18
N TRP A 221 -7.14 9.55 13.00
CA TRP A 221 -5.89 10.26 12.73
C TRP A 221 -5.44 11.03 13.96
N ILE A 222 -4.16 10.87 14.33
CA ILE A 222 -3.51 11.69 15.34
C ILE A 222 -2.42 12.50 14.64
N ASP A 223 -2.53 13.82 14.71
CA ASP A 223 -1.52 14.74 14.24
C ASP A 223 -0.42 14.88 15.30
N THR A 224 0.74 14.29 15.04
CA THR A 224 1.84 14.31 16.03
C THR A 224 2.46 15.68 16.22
N THR A 225 2.28 16.62 15.27
CA THR A 225 2.75 18.00 15.42
C THR A 225 1.90 18.79 16.41
N LYS A 226 0.59 18.48 16.50
CA LYS A 226 -0.28 19.03 17.55
C LYS A 226 0.08 18.49 18.92
N LEU A 227 0.48 17.22 19.02
CA LEU A 227 0.94 16.63 20.29
C LEU A 227 2.22 17.28 20.82
N GLU A 228 3.11 17.76 19.95
CA GLU A 228 4.31 18.52 20.36
C GLU A 228 3.92 19.88 20.98
N ARG A 229 2.96 20.57 20.37
CA ARG A 229 2.49 21.89 20.82
C ARG A 229 1.60 21.80 22.07
N GLU A 230 0.81 20.74 22.17
CA GLU A 230 -0.16 20.52 23.23
C GLU A 230 0.03 19.14 23.91
N PRO A 231 1.11 18.95 24.70
CA PRO A 231 1.44 17.64 25.27
C PRO A 231 0.33 17.01 26.12
N ARG A 232 -0.54 17.82 26.72
CA ARG A 232 -1.71 17.35 27.50
C ARG A 232 -2.65 16.47 26.68
N LYS A 233 -2.72 16.67 25.35
CA LYS A 233 -3.57 15.87 24.45
C LYS A 233 -3.13 14.42 24.33
N ILE A 234 -1.92 14.05 24.79
CA ILE A 234 -1.46 12.65 24.82
C ILE A 234 -2.39 11.75 25.65
N ALA A 235 -3.10 12.31 26.64
CA ALA A 235 -4.05 11.55 27.46
C ALA A 235 -5.26 11.03 26.66
N SER A 236 -5.57 11.62 25.50
CA SER A 236 -6.64 11.16 24.61
C SER A 236 -6.34 9.79 23.99
N LEU A 237 -5.08 9.36 23.96
CA LEU A 237 -4.67 8.08 23.37
C LEU A 237 -5.33 6.87 24.03
N LYS A 238 -5.76 7.00 25.30
CA LYS A 238 -6.48 5.94 26.04
C LYS A 238 -7.82 5.54 25.40
N ASN A 239 -8.36 6.40 24.53
CA ASN A 239 -9.64 6.18 23.85
C ASN A 239 -9.51 5.26 22.63
N TYR A 240 -8.30 4.86 22.25
CA TYR A 240 -8.05 3.94 21.13
C TYR A 240 -7.69 2.55 21.64
N ASP A 241 -8.01 1.53 20.84
CA ASP A 241 -7.71 0.14 21.15
C ASP A 241 -6.32 -0.28 20.71
N GLY A 242 -5.73 0.45 19.76
CA GLY A 242 -4.36 0.31 19.32
C GLY A 242 -3.90 1.51 18.51
N ILE A 243 -2.58 1.71 18.48
CA ILE A 243 -1.96 2.85 17.81
C ILE A 243 -0.85 2.37 16.88
N ILE A 244 -0.86 2.90 15.66
CA ILE A 244 0.19 2.69 14.66
C ILE A 244 1.01 3.98 14.54
N VAL A 245 2.32 3.86 14.67
CA VAL A 245 3.24 4.94 14.29
C VAL A 245 3.88 4.57 12.95
N PRO A 246 3.49 5.24 11.85
CA PRO A 246 3.99 4.95 10.53
C PRO A 246 5.40 5.51 10.29
N GLY A 247 5.96 5.11 9.15
CA GLY A 247 7.16 5.72 8.59
C GLY A 247 7.05 7.24 8.42
N GLY A 248 8.18 7.89 8.19
CA GLY A 248 8.23 9.32 7.93
C GLY A 248 9.65 9.80 7.77
N PHE A 249 9.79 11.04 7.29
CA PHE A 249 11.07 11.69 7.08
C PHE A 249 11.06 13.10 7.67
N GLY A 250 12.24 13.53 8.13
CA GLY A 250 12.48 14.85 8.70
C GLY A 250 12.06 14.99 10.17
N LYS A 251 12.41 16.14 10.75
CA LYS A 251 12.31 16.40 12.21
C LYS A 251 10.90 16.67 12.73
N ARG A 252 9.98 17.06 11.85
CA ARG A 252 8.65 17.56 12.24
C ARG A 252 7.76 16.44 12.81
N GLY A 253 7.19 16.64 14.00
CA GLY A 253 6.27 15.68 14.61
C GLY A 253 6.94 14.46 15.24
N ILE A 254 8.27 14.45 15.37
CA ILE A 254 9.05 13.34 15.92
C ILE A 254 8.89 13.24 17.44
N GLU A 255 8.98 14.34 18.18
CA GLU A 255 8.85 14.31 19.64
C GLU A 255 7.43 13.90 20.04
N GLY A 256 6.43 14.29 19.24
CA GLY A 256 5.06 13.79 19.36
C GLY A 256 4.97 12.27 19.16
N LYS A 257 5.68 11.70 18.17
CA LYS A 257 5.74 10.23 17.96
C LYS A 257 6.47 9.50 19.08
N ILE A 258 7.56 10.07 19.60
CA ILE A 258 8.30 9.54 20.77
C ILE A 258 7.37 9.52 21.99
N ALA A 259 6.60 10.58 22.23
CA ALA A 259 5.62 10.65 23.31
C ALA A 259 4.50 9.60 23.14
N VAL A 260 4.00 9.39 21.92
CA VAL A 260 3.03 8.31 21.62
C VAL A 260 3.58 6.94 21.97
N ALA A 261 4.81 6.63 21.52
CA ALA A 261 5.46 5.34 21.79
C ALA A 261 5.63 5.09 23.30
N ASP A 262 6.13 6.07 24.05
CA ASP A 262 6.28 5.96 25.51
C ASP A 262 4.93 5.86 26.23
N TYR A 263 3.92 6.62 25.80
CA TYR A 263 2.58 6.58 26.40
C TYR A 263 1.93 5.21 26.20
N CYS A 264 2.00 4.66 24.98
CA CYS A 264 1.47 3.33 24.69
C CYS A 264 2.09 2.28 25.61
N ARG A 265 3.42 2.27 25.72
CA ARG A 265 4.17 1.37 26.60
C ARG A 265 3.74 1.51 28.08
N LYS A 266 3.59 2.74 28.56
CA LYS A 266 3.23 3.04 29.97
C LYS A 266 1.79 2.67 30.31
N LYS A 267 0.89 2.70 29.33
CA LYS A 267 -0.55 2.48 29.52
C LYS A 267 -1.04 1.14 28.97
N ASP A 268 -0.13 0.26 28.58
CA ASP A 268 -0.41 -1.05 28.01
C ASP A 268 -1.37 -1.00 26.80
N ILE A 269 -1.23 0.05 25.97
CA ILE A 269 -2.02 0.26 24.76
C ILE A 269 -1.28 -0.38 23.58
N PRO A 270 -1.89 -1.33 22.84
CA PRO A 270 -1.28 -1.96 21.68
C PRO A 270 -0.57 -0.97 20.75
N TYR A 271 0.72 -1.18 20.52
CA TYR A 271 1.58 -0.33 19.72
C TYR A 271 2.20 -1.09 18.54
N LEU A 272 2.02 -0.58 17.33
CA LEU A 272 2.68 -1.06 16.12
C LEU A 272 3.54 0.05 15.50
N GLY A 273 4.86 -0.09 15.56
CA GLY A 273 5.79 0.85 14.93
C GLY A 273 6.28 0.36 13.57
N LEU A 274 6.18 1.20 12.53
CA LEU A 274 6.62 0.88 11.16
C LEU A 274 7.76 1.79 10.74
N CYS A 275 8.90 1.23 10.31
CA CYS A 275 10.08 1.97 9.87
C CYS A 275 10.51 3.01 10.93
N LEU A 276 10.24 4.30 10.73
CA LEU A 276 10.45 5.33 11.76
C LEU A 276 9.76 5.00 13.11
N GLY A 277 8.61 4.31 13.10
CA GLY A 277 7.93 3.83 14.30
C GLY A 277 8.79 2.88 15.16
N PHE A 278 9.68 2.10 14.56
CA PHE A 278 10.68 1.32 15.28
C PHE A 278 11.70 2.24 15.96
N GLN A 279 12.23 3.20 15.21
CA GLN A 279 13.28 4.11 15.69
C GLN A 279 12.80 4.97 16.86
N VAL A 280 11.60 5.55 16.77
CA VAL A 280 11.05 6.35 17.88
C VAL A 280 10.69 5.50 19.10
N ALA A 281 10.33 4.23 18.93
CA ALA A 281 10.11 3.30 20.03
C ALA A 281 11.41 3.01 20.79
N VAL A 282 12.52 2.83 20.08
CA VAL A 282 13.86 2.70 20.68
C VAL A 282 14.24 3.97 21.45
N ILE A 283 14.08 5.14 20.84
CA ILE A 283 14.40 6.43 21.48
C ILE A 283 13.55 6.64 22.74
N ALA A 284 12.24 6.40 22.66
CA ALA A 284 11.33 6.49 23.80
C ALA A 284 11.75 5.57 24.95
N PHE A 285 12.12 4.32 24.65
CA PHE A 285 12.54 3.35 25.65
C PHE A 285 13.90 3.71 26.26
N ALA A 286 14.88 4.12 25.45
CA ALA A 286 16.19 4.56 25.91
C ALA A 286 16.09 5.73 26.90
N ARG A 287 15.27 6.74 26.57
CA ARG A 287 15.03 7.91 27.43
C ARG A 287 14.30 7.55 28.72
N SER A 288 13.22 6.78 28.63
CA SER A 288 12.29 6.58 29.75
C SER A 288 12.69 5.43 30.69
N VAL A 289 13.15 4.31 30.14
CA VAL A 289 13.47 3.07 30.87
C VAL A 289 14.96 3.01 31.19
N CYS A 290 15.83 3.15 30.19
CA CYS A 290 17.29 3.07 30.37
C CYS A 290 17.93 4.35 30.93
N LYS A 291 17.14 5.40 31.15
CA LYS A 291 17.57 6.71 31.69
C LYS A 291 18.66 7.41 30.87
N LEU A 292 18.78 7.09 29.59
CA LEU A 292 19.69 7.74 28.64
C LEU A 292 19.10 9.09 28.20
N LYS A 293 19.16 10.08 29.09
CA LYS A 293 18.69 11.45 28.81
C LYS A 293 19.45 12.02 27.62
N GLY A 294 18.73 12.55 26.63
CA GLY A 294 19.31 13.05 25.38
C GLY A 294 19.55 11.97 24.31
N ALA A 295 19.03 10.76 24.49
CA ALA A 295 19.02 9.76 23.43
C ALA A 295 18.19 10.22 22.22
N ASN A 296 18.75 10.10 21.01
CA ASN A 296 18.04 10.47 19.79
C ASN A 296 18.62 9.76 18.56
N SER A 297 18.06 10.07 17.39
CA SER A 297 18.64 9.74 16.09
C SER A 297 19.56 10.85 15.61
N THR A 298 20.68 10.51 14.97
CA THR A 298 21.56 11.47 14.29
C THR A 298 20.91 12.12 13.07
N GLU A 299 19.81 11.56 12.52
CA GLU A 299 18.99 12.22 11.49
C GLU A 299 18.27 13.45 12.05
N ILE A 300 17.85 13.37 13.30
CA ILE A 300 16.97 14.34 13.94
C ILE A 300 17.79 15.32 14.78
N GLU A 301 18.71 14.80 15.59
CA GLU A 301 19.63 15.57 16.42
C GLU A 301 21.06 15.05 16.21
N PRO A 302 21.80 15.61 15.23
CA PRO A 302 23.16 15.17 14.90
C PRO A 302 24.14 15.20 16.06
N LYS A 303 23.93 16.08 17.06
CA LYS A 303 24.79 16.22 18.24
C LYS A 303 24.16 15.63 19.51
N CYS A 304 23.26 14.64 19.36
CA CYS A 304 22.61 14.02 20.53
C CYS A 304 23.64 13.28 21.41
N LYS A 305 23.44 13.34 22.73
CA LYS A 305 24.36 12.73 23.70
C LYS A 305 24.45 11.20 23.55
N HIS A 306 23.34 10.58 23.19
CA HIS A 306 23.25 9.13 22.98
C HIS A 306 22.63 8.85 21.60
N ALA A 307 23.47 8.61 20.60
CA ALA A 307 23.06 8.26 19.24
C ALA A 307 22.58 6.80 19.16
N VAL A 308 21.37 6.56 19.70
CA VAL A 308 20.76 5.21 19.73
C VAL A 308 20.27 4.78 18.34
N ILE A 309 19.97 5.74 17.46
CA ILE A 309 19.68 5.50 16.05
C ILE A 309 20.70 6.27 15.22
N ASP A 310 21.46 5.58 14.38
CA ASP A 310 22.54 6.19 13.61
C ASP A 310 22.74 5.48 12.26
N LEU A 311 23.53 6.07 11.36
CA LEU A 311 24.08 5.34 10.23
C LEU A 311 25.06 4.29 10.75
N LEU A 312 25.04 3.09 10.16
CA LEU A 312 26.03 2.06 10.47
C LEU A 312 27.44 2.57 10.08
N PRO A 313 28.51 2.16 10.78
CA PRO A 313 29.87 2.59 10.47
C PRO A 313 30.25 2.38 8.99
N GLU A 314 29.85 1.24 8.43
CA GLU A 314 30.02 0.86 7.02
C GLU A 314 29.36 1.88 6.07
N GLN A 315 28.19 2.43 6.44
CA GLN A 315 27.47 3.40 5.63
C GLN A 315 28.07 4.81 5.72
N LYS A 316 28.76 5.15 6.81
CA LYS A 316 29.41 6.46 6.98
C LYS A 316 30.61 6.65 6.04
N GLN A 317 31.21 5.56 5.57
CA GLN A 317 32.33 5.59 4.63
C GLN A 317 31.91 5.69 3.16
N ILE A 318 30.61 5.54 2.85
CA ILE A 318 30.10 5.54 1.48
C ILE A 318 29.69 6.98 1.09
N SER A 319 30.32 7.52 0.05
CA SER A 319 29.97 8.82 -0.54
C SER A 319 28.99 8.66 -1.71
N GLY A 320 28.01 9.55 -1.82
CA GLY A 320 27.03 9.59 -2.92
C GLY A 320 25.57 9.76 -2.46
N LEU A 321 24.79 10.56 -3.20
CA LEU A 321 23.35 10.76 -2.95
C LEU A 321 22.62 9.41 -3.08
N GLY A 322 22.02 8.94 -1.97
CA GLY A 322 21.22 7.70 -1.94
C GLY A 322 21.99 6.42 -1.60
N ALA A 323 23.33 6.46 -1.53
CA ALA A 323 24.16 5.27 -1.36
C ALA A 323 24.00 4.59 0.02
N THR A 324 23.49 5.30 1.03
CA THR A 324 23.21 4.75 2.37
C THR A 324 21.81 4.16 2.52
N MET A 325 20.95 4.24 1.49
CA MET A 325 19.57 3.79 1.60
C MET A 325 19.45 2.26 1.48
N ARG A 326 18.92 1.63 2.53
CA ARG A 326 18.45 0.25 2.45
C ARG A 326 17.10 0.24 1.72
N LEU A 327 17.13 -0.21 0.47
CA LEU A 327 15.97 -0.23 -0.43
C LEU A 327 15.68 -1.64 -0.94
N GLY A 328 14.41 -1.97 -1.10
CA GLY A 328 13.97 -3.19 -1.79
C GLY A 328 13.81 -4.40 -0.86
N GLY A 329 13.85 -5.60 -1.43
CA GLY A 329 13.66 -6.85 -0.70
C GLY A 329 14.92 -7.31 0.02
N HIS A 330 14.84 -7.54 1.32
CA HIS A 330 15.93 -8.08 2.15
C HIS A 330 15.39 -9.16 3.09
N ASP A 331 16.24 -10.09 3.45
CA ASP A 331 15.90 -11.13 4.43
C ASP A 331 16.06 -10.61 5.87
N VAL A 332 15.21 -11.11 6.74
CA VAL A 332 15.24 -10.90 8.19
C VAL A 332 15.26 -12.27 8.84
N GLU A 333 16.32 -12.54 9.58
CA GLU A 333 16.46 -13.71 10.43
C GLU A 333 15.60 -13.52 11.67
N LEU A 334 14.71 -14.46 11.96
CA LEU A 334 13.82 -14.44 13.12
C LEU A 334 14.43 -15.26 14.25
N ILE A 335 14.48 -14.65 15.44
CA ILE A 335 15.09 -15.29 16.61
C ILE A 335 14.11 -16.31 17.20
N PRO A 336 14.49 -17.60 17.36
CA PRO A 336 13.62 -18.63 17.93
C PRO A 336 13.07 -18.26 19.31
N GLY A 337 11.86 -18.71 19.61
CA GLY A 337 11.18 -18.44 20.90
C GLY A 337 10.49 -17.08 21.02
N THR A 338 10.73 -16.15 20.09
CA THR A 338 10.11 -14.81 20.10
C THR A 338 8.67 -14.78 19.58
N ILE A 339 7.95 -13.70 19.84
CA ILE A 339 6.62 -13.46 19.28
C ILE A 339 6.72 -13.37 17.75
N ALA A 340 7.69 -12.61 17.22
CA ALA A 340 7.91 -12.48 15.79
C ALA A 340 8.12 -13.83 15.09
N HIS A 341 8.93 -14.73 15.66
CA HIS A 341 9.13 -16.08 15.14
C HIS A 341 7.82 -16.89 15.11
N ARG A 342 7.01 -16.80 16.18
CA ARG A 342 5.73 -17.52 16.29
C ARG A 342 4.69 -17.05 15.28
N ILE A 343 4.49 -15.73 15.16
CA ILE A 343 3.45 -15.19 14.27
C ILE A 343 3.77 -15.42 12.80
N HIS A 344 5.05 -15.54 12.45
CA HIS A 344 5.51 -15.90 11.12
C HIS A 344 5.58 -17.42 10.89
N GLY A 345 4.94 -18.24 11.73
CA GLY A 345 4.86 -19.68 11.51
C GLY A 345 6.17 -20.43 11.77
N LYS A 346 7.02 -19.91 12.67
CA LYS A 346 8.32 -20.50 13.05
C LYS A 346 9.31 -20.63 11.89
N GLN A 347 9.24 -19.72 10.93
CA GLN A 347 10.24 -19.60 9.87
C GLN A 347 11.53 -18.99 10.42
N SER A 348 12.69 -19.51 10.00
CA SER A 348 14.00 -18.91 10.35
C SER A 348 14.24 -17.58 9.66
N PHE A 349 13.71 -17.39 8.44
CA PHE A 349 13.90 -16.18 7.64
C PHE A 349 12.59 -15.70 7.02
N ILE A 350 12.44 -14.38 6.89
CA ILE A 350 11.37 -13.74 6.13
C ILE A 350 11.94 -12.69 5.17
N ARG A 351 11.41 -12.62 3.95
CA ARG A 351 11.75 -11.59 2.96
C ARG A 351 10.83 -10.37 3.14
N ARG A 352 11.38 -9.18 3.34
CA ARG A 352 10.61 -7.94 3.58
C ARG A 352 11.14 -6.76 2.79
N ARG A 353 10.30 -5.72 2.60
CA ARG A 353 10.65 -4.51 1.84
C ARG A 353 11.07 -3.39 2.77
N PHE A 354 12.22 -2.79 2.46
CA PHE A 354 12.84 -1.73 3.24
C PHE A 354 12.93 -0.43 2.44
N ARG A 355 12.87 0.70 3.16
CA ARG A 355 13.14 2.04 2.65
C ARG A 355 13.52 2.98 3.81
N HIS A 356 14.73 2.82 4.32
CA HIS A 356 15.29 3.72 5.34
C HIS A 356 16.81 3.79 5.23
N ARG A 357 17.44 4.68 5.99
CA ARG A 357 18.90 4.89 6.00
C ARG A 357 19.51 4.53 7.36
N TYR A 358 18.85 4.96 8.43
CA TYR A 358 19.33 4.83 9.79
C TYR A 358 18.90 3.51 10.43
N GLU A 359 19.76 3.00 11.31
CA GLU A 359 19.63 1.73 12.00
C GLU A 359 19.80 1.93 13.51
N LEU A 360 19.46 0.92 14.30
CA LEU A 360 19.85 0.88 15.71
C LEU A 360 21.37 0.80 15.81
N ASN A 361 21.99 1.71 16.56
CA ASN A 361 23.42 1.62 16.86
C ASN A 361 23.69 0.35 17.70
N PRO A 362 24.53 -0.59 17.21
CA PRO A 362 24.81 -1.85 17.89
C PRO A 362 25.30 -1.72 19.33
N GLU A 363 25.98 -0.62 19.68
CA GLU A 363 26.48 -0.34 21.04
C GLU A 363 25.37 -0.28 22.09
N TYR A 364 24.13 0.06 21.68
CA TYR A 364 23.00 0.20 22.59
C TYR A 364 22.15 -1.06 22.70
N ILE A 365 22.41 -2.10 21.89
CA ILE A 365 21.61 -3.34 21.90
C ILE A 365 21.60 -3.98 23.29
N GLU A 366 22.76 -4.08 23.93
CA GLU A 366 22.93 -4.78 25.21
C GLU A 366 22.20 -4.05 26.35
N ILE A 367 22.36 -2.74 26.47
CA ILE A 367 21.66 -1.95 27.51
C ILE A 367 20.14 -1.99 27.32
N LEU A 368 19.64 -1.90 26.08
CA LEU A 368 18.21 -2.00 25.79
C LEU A 368 17.66 -3.39 26.15
N SER A 369 18.41 -4.44 25.80
CA SER A 369 18.04 -5.83 26.04
C SER A 369 18.00 -6.16 27.53
N LYS A 370 19.00 -5.70 28.29
CA LYS A 370 19.05 -5.85 29.75
C LYS A 370 17.84 -5.23 30.46
N HIS A 371 17.23 -4.19 29.88
CA HIS A 371 16.05 -3.52 30.44
C HIS A 371 14.72 -4.10 29.91
N GLY A 372 14.75 -5.18 29.12
CA GLY A 372 13.57 -5.94 28.72
C GLY A 372 13.08 -5.70 27.28
N MET A 373 13.81 -4.93 26.47
CA MET A 373 13.53 -4.83 25.03
C MET A 373 14.09 -6.06 24.31
N VAL A 374 13.24 -6.84 23.65
CA VAL A 374 13.69 -8.01 22.89
C VAL A 374 13.82 -7.64 21.41
N PHE A 375 14.97 -7.91 20.80
CA PHE A 375 15.16 -7.80 19.36
C PHE A 375 14.90 -9.15 18.70
N SER A 376 13.72 -9.31 18.13
CA SER A 376 13.21 -10.60 17.66
C SER A 376 13.48 -10.90 16.19
N GLY A 377 14.14 -9.99 15.49
CA GLY A 377 14.69 -10.26 14.17
C GLY A 377 15.85 -9.34 13.82
N LYS A 378 16.79 -9.86 13.03
CA LYS A 378 18.01 -9.16 12.60
C LYS A 378 18.28 -9.36 11.11
N ALA A 379 19.12 -8.51 10.54
CA ALA A 379 19.70 -8.80 9.23
C ALA A 379 20.60 -10.05 9.35
N PRO A 380 20.56 -10.98 8.38
CA PRO A 380 21.43 -12.15 8.37
C PRO A 380 22.90 -11.76 8.56
N ASP A 381 23.61 -12.51 9.39
CA ASP A 381 25.05 -12.36 9.66
C ASP A 381 25.50 -10.97 10.18
N LYS A 382 24.56 -10.11 10.57
CA LYS A 382 24.86 -8.74 11.02
C LYS A 382 24.19 -8.42 12.35
N ARG A 383 24.80 -7.55 13.17
CA ARG A 383 24.21 -7.01 14.41
C ARG A 383 23.20 -5.87 14.14
N VAL A 384 22.40 -5.98 13.07
CA VAL A 384 21.45 -4.93 12.66
C VAL A 384 20.03 -5.39 12.93
N MET A 385 19.43 -4.87 14.01
CA MET A 385 18.12 -5.30 14.50
C MET A 385 16.98 -4.73 13.65
N GLN A 386 16.04 -5.59 13.26
CA GLN A 386 14.95 -5.29 12.32
C GLN A 386 13.56 -5.37 12.94
N ILE A 387 13.43 -6.09 14.06
CA ILE A 387 12.17 -6.24 14.79
C ILE A 387 12.47 -6.10 16.28
N LEU A 388 11.66 -5.30 16.98
CA LEU A 388 11.66 -5.22 18.44
C LEU A 388 10.28 -5.63 18.99
N GLU A 389 10.28 -6.17 20.21
CA GLU A 389 9.08 -6.50 20.96
C GLU A 389 9.28 -6.32 22.48
N LEU A 390 8.19 -6.00 23.20
CA LEU A 390 8.16 -6.04 24.67
C LEU A 390 7.22 -7.18 25.12
N PRO A 391 7.73 -8.38 25.46
CA PRO A 391 6.90 -9.56 25.71
C PRO A 391 5.92 -9.44 26.87
N ARG A 392 6.20 -8.55 27.85
CA ARG A 392 5.32 -8.30 29.01
C ARG A 392 4.16 -7.35 28.70
N HIS A 393 4.17 -6.70 27.55
CA HIS A 393 3.14 -5.76 27.12
C HIS A 393 2.09 -6.48 26.27
N LYS A 394 0.82 -6.07 26.35
CA LYS A 394 -0.31 -6.70 25.63
C LYS A 394 -0.05 -6.89 24.13
N PHE A 395 0.50 -5.84 23.51
CA PHE A 395 1.17 -5.88 22.20
C PHE A 395 2.06 -4.64 22.06
N TYR A 396 3.36 -4.81 22.00
CA TYR A 396 4.27 -3.72 21.66
C TYR A 396 5.33 -4.28 20.73
N MET A 397 5.16 -4.04 19.44
CA MET A 397 6.08 -4.51 18.42
C MET A 397 6.36 -3.41 17.43
N ALA A 398 7.57 -3.40 16.89
CA ALA A 398 7.90 -2.52 15.78
C ALA A 398 8.91 -3.18 14.85
N CYS A 399 8.93 -2.75 13.59
CA CYS A 399 9.85 -3.24 12.58
C CYS A 399 10.42 -2.11 11.74
N GLN A 400 11.64 -2.29 11.23
CA GLN A 400 12.29 -1.36 10.31
C GLN A 400 11.72 -1.45 8.88
N TYR A 401 11.24 -2.64 8.47
CA TYR A 401 10.59 -2.84 7.17
C TYR A 401 9.16 -2.31 7.14
N HIS A 402 8.57 -2.35 5.95
CA HIS A 402 7.20 -1.98 5.64
C HIS A 402 6.32 -3.23 5.43
N PRO A 403 5.74 -3.81 6.50
CA PRO A 403 4.85 -4.98 6.41
C PRO A 403 3.61 -4.73 5.54
N GLU A 404 3.20 -3.47 5.41
CA GLU A 404 2.06 -3.07 4.61
C GLU A 404 2.25 -3.38 3.11
N PHE A 405 3.49 -3.48 2.62
CA PHE A 405 3.77 -3.81 1.22
C PHE A 405 3.72 -5.31 0.91
N THR A 406 3.75 -6.16 1.94
CA THR A 406 3.69 -7.62 1.79
C THR A 406 2.35 -8.20 2.25
N SER A 407 1.46 -7.36 2.78
CA SER A 407 0.10 -7.74 3.16
C SER A 407 -0.75 -8.02 1.93
N LYS A 408 -1.48 -9.14 1.93
CA LYS A 408 -2.40 -9.52 0.84
C LYS A 408 -3.81 -9.71 1.37
N PRO A 409 -4.86 -9.51 0.55
CA PRO A 409 -6.26 -9.68 0.97
C PRO A 409 -6.56 -11.03 1.63
N LEU A 410 -6.08 -12.12 1.03
CA LEU A 410 -6.26 -13.48 1.56
C LEU A 410 -5.20 -13.92 2.55
N LYS A 411 -4.10 -13.17 2.67
CA LYS A 411 -2.98 -13.46 3.56
C LYS A 411 -2.44 -12.14 4.11
N PRO A 412 -3.16 -11.53 5.08
CA PRO A 412 -2.71 -10.30 5.72
C PRO A 412 -1.34 -10.51 6.35
N ASP A 413 -0.55 -9.45 6.43
CA ASP A 413 0.76 -9.54 7.07
C ASP A 413 0.62 -9.98 8.55
N PRO A 414 1.41 -10.96 9.02
CA PRO A 414 1.28 -11.49 10.38
C PRO A 414 1.39 -10.45 11.49
N LEU A 415 2.16 -9.38 11.30
CA LEU A 415 2.34 -8.35 12.31
C LEU A 415 1.07 -7.51 12.47
N PHE A 416 0.43 -7.11 11.36
CA PHE A 416 -0.88 -6.44 11.38
C PHE A 416 -1.97 -7.35 11.94
N LEU A 417 -1.98 -8.63 11.53
CA LEU A 417 -2.96 -9.59 12.02
C LEU A 417 -2.83 -9.80 13.53
N HIS A 418 -1.60 -9.93 14.04
CA HIS A 418 -1.35 -10.08 15.47
C HIS A 418 -1.71 -8.82 16.26
N PHE A 419 -1.42 -7.63 15.71
CA PHE A 419 -1.81 -6.34 16.28
C PHE A 419 -3.33 -6.25 16.47
N ILE A 420 -4.12 -6.48 15.41
CA ILE A 420 -5.59 -6.39 15.50
C ILE A 420 -6.18 -7.47 16.41
N LYS A 421 -5.60 -8.68 16.44
CA LYS A 421 -6.02 -9.70 17.44
C LYS A 421 -5.80 -9.22 18.88
N ALA A 422 -4.71 -8.48 19.14
CA ALA A 422 -4.44 -7.95 20.47
C ALA A 422 -5.42 -6.82 20.85
N THR A 423 -5.83 -5.96 19.91
CA THR A 423 -6.79 -4.88 20.19
C THR A 423 -8.18 -5.42 20.56
N ARG A 424 -8.62 -6.50 19.90
CA ARG A 424 -9.90 -7.18 20.16
C ARG A 424 -10.09 -7.70 21.59
N ARG A 425 -9.01 -8.05 22.30
CA ARG A 425 -9.10 -8.63 23.67
C ARG A 425 -9.79 -7.72 24.70
N LYS A 426 -9.96 -6.42 24.41
CA LYS A 426 -10.75 -5.49 25.24
C LYS A 426 -12.28 -5.71 25.14
N HIS A 427 -12.74 -6.30 24.03
CA HIS A 427 -14.15 -6.38 23.64
C HIS A 427 -14.75 -7.79 23.79
N VAL A 428 -13.95 -8.76 24.21
CA VAL A 428 -14.44 -10.09 24.60
C VAL A 428 -14.62 -10.05 26.12
N ARG A 429 -15.77 -9.55 26.56
CA ARG A 429 -16.31 -9.74 27.90
C ARG A 429 -17.67 -10.39 27.78
#